data_AF-A0A0B2PF64-F1
#
_entry.id   AF-A0A0B2PF64-F1
#
_cell.length_a   1.000
_cell.length_b   1.000
_cell.length_c   1.000
_cell.angle_alpha   90.00
_cell.angle_beta   90.00
_cell.angle_gamma   90.00
#
_symmetry.space_group_name_H-M   'P 1'
#
loop_
_entity.id
_entity.type
_entity.pdbx_description
1 polymer ?
#
loop_
_entity_poly.entity_id
_entity_poly.type
_entity_poly.pdbx_seq_one_letter_code
_entity_poly.pdbx_strand_id
1 'polypeptide(L)'
;MLGIFKEKLVKAPKELNSPASLNSCTKPKPSHEILKDFMPCNSSNAFSMCFGNDALLAYSPLNKPFIHHRGPYPADQVLKELEGSFRFVIYDNKDGTIFVASGSNGQIGLYWGVATDSSIVISKNLERIKASCAKSFAPFPSGI
;
A
#
# COMPACT_ATOMS: atom_id res chain seq x y z
N MET A 1 2.71 6.43 -0.17
CA MET A 1 1.63 5.65 -0.76
C MET A 1 1.07 4.73 0.30
N LEU A 2 -0.25 4.61 0.31
CA LEU A 2 -1.07 3.70 1.10
C LEU A 2 -2.07 3.07 0.13
N GLY A 3 -2.22 1.75 0.18
CA GLY A 3 -3.30 1.02 -0.49
C GLY A 3 -4.15 0.33 0.56
N ILE A 4 -5.47 0.39 0.42
CA ILE A 4 -6.43 -0.31 1.28
C ILE A 4 -7.38 -1.08 0.37
N PHE A 5 -7.50 -2.38 0.60
CA PHE A 5 -8.32 -3.29 -0.19
C PHE A 5 -9.21 -4.11 0.72
N LYS A 6 -10.52 -4.02 0.55
CA LYS A 6 -11.47 -4.75 1.40
C LYS A 6 -11.36 -6.26 1.18
N GLU A 7 -11.70 -7.02 2.22
CA GLU A 7 -11.62 -8.49 2.24
C GLU A 7 -12.30 -9.16 1.04
N LYS A 8 -13.40 -8.60 0.55
CA LYS A 8 -14.12 -9.17 -0.59
C LYS A 8 -13.36 -9.06 -1.93
N LEU A 9 -12.36 -8.18 -2.03
CA LEU A 9 -11.45 -8.14 -3.18
C LEU A 9 -10.25 -9.05 -2.98
N VAL A 10 -9.68 -9.05 -1.77
CA VAL A 10 -8.47 -9.83 -1.43
C VAL A 10 -8.63 -10.41 -0.04
N LYS A 11 -8.57 -11.74 0.04
CA LYS A 11 -8.48 -12.44 1.32
C LYS A 11 -7.04 -12.44 1.80
N ALA A 12 -6.85 -12.06 3.06
CA ALA A 12 -5.52 -12.11 3.66
C ALA A 12 -5.01 -13.55 3.73
N PRO A 13 -3.74 -13.79 3.38
CA PRO A 13 -3.11 -15.09 3.60
C PRO A 13 -3.03 -15.37 5.12
N LYS A 14 -3.10 -16.64 5.50
CA LYS A 14 -3.21 -17.06 6.92
C LYS A 14 -1.98 -16.64 7.73
N GLU A 15 -0.83 -16.55 7.07
CA GLU A 15 0.47 -16.16 7.60
C GLU A 15 0.43 -14.74 8.19
N LEU A 16 -0.36 -13.83 7.61
CA LEU A 16 -0.55 -12.47 8.11
C LEU A 16 -1.40 -12.39 9.38
N ASN A 17 -2.22 -13.42 9.66
CA ASN A 17 -3.07 -13.47 10.85
C ASN A 17 -2.37 -14.07 12.08
N SER A 18 -1.08 -14.43 11.94
CA SER A 18 -0.29 -14.92 13.06
C SER A 18 0.15 -13.74 13.92
N PRO A 19 -0.06 -13.77 15.26
CA PRO A 19 0.38 -12.68 16.12
C PRO A 19 1.90 -12.58 16.08
N ALA A 20 2.44 -11.57 15.39
CA ALA A 20 3.87 -11.27 15.45
C ALA A 20 4.29 -11.05 16.91
N SER A 21 5.46 -11.58 17.31
CA SER A 21 6.00 -11.47 18.68
C SER A 21 6.48 -10.06 19.05
N LEU A 22 6.09 -9.03 18.30
CA LEU A 22 6.46 -7.65 18.59
C LEU A 22 5.63 -7.11 19.78
N ASN A 23 6.32 -6.54 20.76
CA ASN A 23 5.74 -5.83 21.90
C ASN A 23 5.09 -4.48 21.50
N SER A 24 4.18 -4.47 20.52
CA SER A 24 3.43 -3.25 20.17
C SER A 24 2.19 -3.14 21.06
N CYS A 25 2.13 -2.08 21.87
CA CYS A 25 0.99 -1.75 22.74
C CYS A 25 -0.21 -1.17 21.94
N THR A 26 -0.05 -0.97 20.63
CA THR A 26 -1.06 -0.36 19.76
C THR A 26 -2.13 -1.36 19.34
N LYS A 27 -3.41 -0.97 19.46
CA LYS A 27 -4.54 -1.74 18.94
C LYS A 27 -4.60 -1.57 17.41
N PRO A 28 -4.96 -2.64 16.66
CA PRO A 28 -5.21 -2.51 15.23
C PRO A 28 -6.41 -1.57 15.00
N LYS A 29 -6.44 -0.92 13.83
CA LYS A 29 -7.42 0.10 13.46
C LYS A 29 -8.27 -0.34 12.26
N PRO A 30 -9.49 0.19 12.11
CA PRO A 30 -10.28 0.01 10.90
C PRO A 30 -9.76 0.85 9.74
N SER A 31 -10.06 0.46 8.51
CA SER A 31 -9.54 1.09 7.29
C SER A 31 -9.78 2.60 7.20
N HIS A 32 -10.96 3.07 7.62
CA HIS A 32 -11.33 4.48 7.56
C HIS A 32 -10.50 5.36 8.52
N GLU A 33 -10.13 4.85 9.70
CA GLU A 33 -9.22 5.54 10.62
C GLU A 33 -7.80 5.56 10.08
N ILE A 34 -7.35 4.46 9.47
CA ILE A 34 -6.02 4.35 8.85
C ILE A 34 -5.85 5.41 7.75
N LEU A 35 -6.87 5.62 6.92
CA LEU A 35 -6.86 6.67 5.90
C LEU A 35 -6.74 8.07 6.53
N LYS A 36 -7.53 8.33 7.57
CA LYS A 36 -7.54 9.62 8.27
C LYS A 36 -6.16 9.93 8.88
N ASP A 37 -5.52 8.94 9.48
CA ASP A 37 -4.16 9.06 10.02
C ASP A 37 -3.08 9.21 8.92
N PHE A 38 -3.35 8.67 7.74
CA PHE A 38 -2.46 8.79 6.59
C PHE A 38 -2.49 10.19 5.96
N MET A 39 -3.65 10.83 5.98
CA MET A 39 -3.95 12.14 5.40
C MET A 39 -4.26 13.17 6.50
N PRO A 40 -3.28 13.64 7.29
CA PRO A 40 -3.54 14.71 8.23
C PRO A 40 -4.01 15.96 7.48
N CYS A 41 -4.95 16.71 8.06
CA CYS A 41 -5.68 17.84 7.45
C CYS A 41 -4.83 18.96 6.81
N ASN A 42 -3.50 18.92 6.95
CA ASN A 42 -2.58 19.99 6.58
C ASN A 42 -1.63 19.63 5.42
N SER A 43 -1.93 18.60 4.63
CA SER A 43 -1.06 18.17 3.52
C SER A 43 -1.63 18.58 2.16
N SER A 44 -1.28 19.80 1.70
CA SER A 44 -1.84 20.43 0.49
C SER A 44 -1.71 19.62 -0.81
N ASN A 45 -0.79 18.65 -0.83
CA ASN A 45 -0.45 17.86 -2.03
C ASN A 45 -0.78 16.37 -1.85
N ALA A 46 -1.45 16.03 -0.75
CA ALA A 46 -1.85 14.67 -0.49
C ALA A 46 -3.22 14.42 -1.10
N PHE A 47 -3.39 13.25 -1.70
CA PHE A 47 -4.63 12.88 -2.36
C PHE A 47 -4.97 11.42 -2.09
N SER A 48 -6.25 11.10 -2.25
CA SER A 48 -6.73 9.74 -2.24
C SER A 48 -7.72 9.54 -3.37
N MET A 49 -7.81 8.31 -3.86
CA MET A 49 -8.71 7.91 -4.92
C MET A 49 -9.33 6.57 -4.53
N CYS A 50 -10.65 6.50 -4.61
CA CYS A 50 -11.42 5.29 -4.40
C CYS A 50 -11.78 4.69 -5.75
N PHE A 51 -11.66 3.37 -5.86
CA PHE A 51 -12.17 2.63 -6.99
C PHE A 51 -13.33 1.76 -6.49
N GLY A 52 -14.55 2.19 -6.83
CA GLY A 52 -15.75 1.67 -6.20
C GLY A 52 -15.71 1.86 -4.69
N ASN A 53 -16.21 0.86 -3.96
CA ASN A 53 -16.33 0.92 -2.50
C ASN A 53 -15.21 0.16 -1.77
N ASP A 54 -14.28 -0.43 -2.52
CA ASP A 54 -13.56 -1.62 -2.06
C ASP A 54 -12.05 -1.54 -2.22
N ALA A 55 -11.59 -0.65 -3.10
CA ALA A 55 -10.18 -0.33 -3.26
C ALA A 55 -9.97 1.17 -3.05
N LEU A 56 -8.93 1.51 -2.30
CA LEU A 56 -8.51 2.87 -2.06
C LEU A 56 -6.99 2.98 -2.22
N LEU A 57 -6.56 3.98 -2.97
CA LEU A 57 -5.16 4.39 -3.05
C LEU A 57 -5.02 5.80 -2.51
N ALA A 58 -4.06 6.01 -1.62
CA ALA A 58 -3.72 7.33 -1.11
C ALA A 58 -2.23 7.61 -1.26
N TYR A 59 -1.91 8.85 -1.56
CA TYR A 59 -0.55 9.33 -1.73
C TYR A 59 -0.35 10.63 -0.96
N SER A 60 0.70 10.67 -0.13
CA SER A 60 1.16 11.87 0.54
C SER A 60 2.64 12.06 0.20
N PRO A 61 3.02 13.17 -0.45
CA PRO A 61 4.42 13.50 -0.68
C PRO A 61 5.11 13.92 0.62
N LEU A 62 6.34 13.47 0.82
CA LEU A 62 7.20 13.96 1.91
C LEU A 62 7.90 15.24 1.43
N ASN A 63 7.25 16.41 1.45
CA ASN A 63 7.81 17.77 1.17
C ASN A 63 8.86 17.89 0.03
N LYS A 64 8.94 16.92 -0.89
CA LYS A 64 9.89 16.90 -2.00
C LYS A 64 9.14 17.39 -3.24
N PRO A 65 9.69 18.39 -3.96
CA PRO A 65 9.08 18.88 -5.17
C PRO A 65 8.98 17.74 -6.20
N PHE A 66 7.78 17.53 -6.73
CA PHE A 66 7.56 16.64 -7.86
C PHE A 66 8.04 17.35 -9.13
N ILE A 67 8.98 16.74 -9.86
CA ILE A 67 9.32 17.19 -11.21
C ILE A 67 8.28 16.60 -12.16
N HIS A 68 7.38 17.44 -12.66
CA HIS A 68 6.37 17.08 -13.63
C HIS A 68 6.96 17.12 -15.05
N HIS A 69 7.59 16.02 -15.46
CA HIS A 69 7.82 15.73 -16.88
C HIS A 69 7.07 14.46 -17.24
N ARG A 70 5.78 14.56 -17.58
CA ARG A 70 5.02 13.43 -18.13
C ARG A 70 4.13 13.89 -19.27
N GLY A 71 4.63 13.76 -20.49
CA GLY A 71 3.76 13.49 -21.64
C GLY A 71 3.26 12.03 -21.58
N PRO A 72 2.33 11.62 -22.46
CA PRO A 72 1.89 10.23 -22.53
C PRO A 72 3.09 9.32 -22.81
N TYR A 73 3.45 8.47 -21.85
CA TYR A 73 4.50 7.47 -22.00
C TYR A 73 3.85 6.15 -22.41
N PRO A 74 4.17 5.60 -23.60
CA PRO A 74 3.70 4.28 -24.00
C PRO A 74 4.07 3.22 -22.95
N ALA A 75 3.13 2.33 -22.64
CA ALA A 75 3.35 1.31 -21.61
C ALA A 75 4.54 0.38 -21.94
N ASP A 76 4.76 0.07 -23.22
CA ASP A 76 5.90 -0.74 -23.66
C ASP A 76 7.24 -0.04 -23.42
N GLN A 77 7.27 1.30 -23.48
CA GLN A 77 8.47 2.07 -23.19
C GLN A 77 8.73 2.20 -21.69
N VAL A 78 7.67 2.34 -20.87
CA VAL A 78 7.80 2.26 -19.40
C VAL A 78 8.40 0.92 -18.97
N LEU A 79 8.01 -0.18 -19.63
CA LEU A 79 8.53 -1.51 -19.34
C LEU A 79 10.00 -1.69 -19.74
N LYS A 80 10.40 -1.14 -20.90
CA LYS A 80 11.80 -1.18 -21.37
C LYS A 80 12.75 -0.39 -20.47
N GLU A 81 12.24 0.66 -19.84
CA GLU A 81 13.00 1.54 -18.94
C GLU A 81 12.83 1.17 -17.46
N LEU A 82 12.19 0.03 -17.17
CA LEU A 82 11.95 -0.43 -15.80
C LEU A 82 13.21 -1.08 -15.19
N GLU A 83 14.33 -0.34 -15.20
CA GLU A 83 15.58 -0.74 -14.57
C GLU A 83 15.67 -0.12 -13.16
N GLY A 84 16.02 -0.93 -12.16
CA GLY A 84 16.19 -0.49 -10.76
C GLY A 84 15.09 -0.94 -9.79
N SER A 85 14.86 -0.19 -8.71
CA SER A 85 13.95 -0.59 -7.62
C SER A 85 12.52 -0.09 -7.83
N PHE A 86 11.66 -0.94 -8.38
CA PHE A 86 10.25 -0.62 -8.61
C PHE A 86 9.32 -1.34 -7.63
N ARG A 87 8.13 -0.76 -7.44
CA ARG A 87 6.94 -1.34 -6.80
C ARG A 87 5.73 -0.82 -7.52
N PHE A 88 4.77 -1.70 -7.81
CA PHE A 88 3.50 -1.28 -8.37
C PHE A 88 2.35 -1.96 -7.65
N VAL A 89 1.24 -1.25 -7.61
CA VAL A 89 -0.07 -1.77 -7.26
C VAL A 89 -0.99 -1.43 -8.42
N ILE A 90 -1.54 -2.46 -9.05
CA ILE A 90 -2.46 -2.35 -10.18
C ILE A 90 -3.81 -2.85 -9.68
N TYR A 91 -4.86 -2.08 -9.91
CA TYR A 91 -6.23 -2.49 -9.67
C TYR A 91 -6.95 -2.55 -11.02
N ASP A 92 -7.45 -3.74 -11.35
CA ASP A 92 -8.37 -3.92 -12.46
C ASP A 92 -9.80 -3.83 -11.93
N ASN A 93 -10.48 -2.74 -12.28
CA ASN A 93 -11.86 -2.53 -11.87
C ASN A 93 -12.86 -3.44 -12.59
N LYS A 94 -12.53 -3.93 -13.79
CA LYS A 94 -13.41 -4.80 -14.56
C LYS A 94 -13.52 -6.16 -13.88
N ASP A 95 -12.36 -6.71 -13.48
CA ASP A 95 -12.26 -8.04 -12.90
C ASP A 95 -12.18 -8.00 -11.36
N GLY A 96 -12.19 -6.81 -10.75
CA GLY A 96 -12.08 -6.61 -9.30
C GLY A 96 -10.76 -7.17 -8.73
N THR A 97 -9.69 -7.18 -9.52
CA THR A 97 -8.44 -7.87 -9.20
C THR A 97 -7.34 -6.88 -8.85
N ILE A 98 -6.50 -7.24 -7.88
CA ILE A 98 -5.37 -6.42 -7.44
C ILE A 98 -4.07 -7.18 -7.66
N PHE A 99 -3.13 -6.56 -8.37
CA PHE A 99 -1.78 -7.07 -8.54
C PHE A 99 -0.80 -6.18 -7.80
N VAL A 100 0.01 -6.79 -6.93
CA VAL A 100 1.05 -6.10 -6.17
C VAL A 100 2.36 -6.79 -6.48
N ALA A 101 3.36 -6.00 -6.88
CA ALA A 101 4.69 -6.50 -7.11
C ALA A 101 5.75 -5.56 -6.54
N SER A 102 6.84 -6.15 -6.09
CA SER A 102 8.07 -5.45 -5.69
C SER A 102 9.23 -6.04 -6.49
N GLY A 103 10.14 -5.19 -6.98
CA GLY A 103 11.35 -5.64 -7.67
C GLY A 103 12.27 -6.47 -6.75
N SER A 104 13.21 -7.20 -7.37
CA SER A 104 14.06 -8.21 -6.72
C SER A 104 15.21 -7.68 -5.87
N ASN A 105 15.57 -6.41 -6.04
CA ASN A 105 16.73 -5.81 -5.34
C ASN A 105 16.54 -5.57 -3.84
N GLY A 106 15.33 -5.71 -3.29
CA GLY A 106 15.06 -5.66 -1.83
C GLY A 106 15.40 -4.34 -1.11
N GLN A 107 16.01 -3.36 -1.79
CA GLN A 107 16.54 -2.12 -1.20
C GLN A 107 15.44 -1.19 -0.64
N ILE A 108 14.20 -1.37 -1.07
CA ILE A 108 13.07 -0.56 -0.59
C ILE A 108 12.00 -1.54 -0.09
N GLY A 109 11.56 -1.38 1.16
CA GLY A 109 10.53 -2.25 1.73
C GLY A 109 9.14 -1.88 1.22
N LEU A 110 8.38 -2.88 0.77
CA LEU A 110 6.92 -2.82 0.75
C LEU A 110 6.42 -3.67 1.91
N TYR A 111 5.44 -3.17 2.65
CA TYR A 111 4.86 -3.86 3.80
C TYR A 111 3.36 -3.98 3.59
N TRP A 112 2.80 -5.03 4.14
CA TRP A 112 1.38 -5.31 4.10
C TRP A 112 0.90 -5.84 5.43
N GLY A 113 -0.37 -5.60 5.74
CA GLY A 113 -1.00 -6.05 6.97
C GLY A 113 -2.51 -6.08 6.86
N VAL A 114 -3.16 -6.56 7.92
CA VAL A 114 -4.62 -6.70 8.00
C VAL A 114 -5.15 -5.69 9.02
N ALA A 115 -6.11 -4.86 8.59
CA ALA A 115 -6.87 -3.96 9.44
C ALA A 115 -7.93 -4.72 10.26
N THR A 116 -8.58 -4.07 11.23
CA THR A 116 -9.62 -4.73 12.07
C THR A 116 -10.87 -5.11 11.29
N ASP A 117 -11.12 -4.48 10.15
CA ASP A 117 -12.23 -4.79 9.24
C ASP A 117 -11.84 -5.78 8.13
N SER A 118 -10.78 -6.57 8.36
CA SER A 118 -10.21 -7.55 7.42
C SER A 118 -9.68 -6.95 6.11
N SER A 119 -9.57 -5.61 6.00
CA SER A 119 -8.97 -4.99 4.82
C SER A 119 -7.47 -5.22 4.78
N ILE A 120 -6.93 -5.52 3.60
CA ILE A 120 -5.50 -5.51 3.34
C ILE A 120 -5.00 -4.08 3.22
N VAL A 121 -3.96 -3.76 3.99
CA VAL A 121 -3.31 -2.46 4.01
C VAL A 121 -1.89 -2.63 3.46
N ILE A 122 -1.51 -1.82 2.48
CA ILE A 122 -0.19 -1.86 1.84
C ILE A 122 0.48 -0.49 1.93
N SER A 123 1.73 -0.43 2.40
CA SER A 123 2.49 0.81 2.43
C SER A 123 3.99 0.58 2.38
N LYS A 124 4.73 1.57 1.89
CA LYS A 124 6.20 1.59 1.97
C LYS A 124 6.74 2.00 3.34
N ASN A 125 5.88 2.42 4.28
CA ASN A 125 6.28 2.92 5.58
C ASN A 125 5.90 1.89 6.67
N LEU A 126 6.92 1.23 7.22
CA LEU A 126 6.76 0.20 8.26
C LEU A 126 6.04 0.74 9.51
N GLU A 127 6.41 1.93 9.97
CA GLU A 127 5.82 2.51 11.18
C GLU A 127 4.32 2.80 11.00
N ARG A 128 3.91 3.20 9.79
CA ARG A 128 2.49 3.33 9.46
C ARG A 128 1.75 1.99 9.48
N ILE A 129 2.38 0.93 8.97
CA ILE A 129 1.78 -0.42 9.00
C ILE A 129 1.66 -0.92 10.44
N LYS A 130 2.69 -0.77 11.29
CA LYS A 130 2.63 -1.13 12.72
C LYS A 130 1.53 -0.35 13.46
N ALA A 131 1.42 0.95 13.21
CA ALA A 131 0.40 1.79 13.82
C ALA A 131 -1.05 1.45 13.36
N SER A 132 -1.19 0.80 12.21
CA SER A 132 -2.47 0.47 11.59
C SER A 132 -2.92 -0.96 11.85
N CYS A 133 -2.03 -1.93 11.66
CA CYS A 133 -2.31 -3.37 11.67
C CYS A 133 -1.79 -4.07 12.95
N ALA A 134 -1.17 -3.31 13.86
CA ALA A 134 -0.57 -3.82 15.09
C ALA A 134 0.40 -4.99 14.84
N LYS A 135 -0.01 -6.22 15.19
CA LYS A 135 0.80 -7.44 15.05
C LYS A 135 0.52 -8.24 13.76
N SER A 136 -0.48 -7.84 12.98
CA SER A 136 -0.90 -8.53 11.76
C SER A 136 -0.30 -7.86 10.53
N PHE A 137 1.01 -8.03 10.36
CA PHE A 137 1.73 -7.51 9.21
C PHE A 137 3.00 -8.29 8.91
N ALA A 138 3.50 -8.14 7.68
CA ALA A 138 4.76 -8.71 7.25
C ALA A 138 5.44 -7.79 6.20
N PRO A 139 6.70 -8.03 5.86
CA PRO A 139 7.24 -7.58 4.59
C PRO A 139 6.45 -8.21 3.43
N PHE A 140 6.21 -7.46 2.38
CA PHE A 140 5.67 -8.02 1.13
C PHE A 140 6.79 -8.78 0.41
N PRO A 141 6.52 -9.95 -0.20
CA PRO A 141 7.54 -10.73 -0.88
C PRO A 141 8.28 -9.92 -1.96
N SER A 142 9.61 -10.07 -2.00
CA SER A 142 10.41 -9.56 -3.12
C SER A 142 10.14 -10.40 -4.37
N GLY A 143 10.15 -9.74 -5.53
CA GLY A 143 10.17 -10.43 -6.82
C GLY A 143 11.43 -11.25 -7.00
N ILE A 144 11.36 -12.21 -7.92
CA ILE A 144 12.50 -13.01 -8.39
C ILE A 144 13.23 -12.23 -9.47
#